data_AF-A0A960KCQ4-F1
#
_entry.id   AF-A0A960KCQ4-F1
#
_cell.length_a   1.000
_cell.length_b   1.000
_cell.length_c   1.000
_cell.angle_alpha   90.00
_cell.angle_beta   90.00
_cell.angle_gamma   90.00
#
_symmetry.space_group_name_H-M   'P 1'
#
loop_
_entity.id
_entity.type
_entity.pdbx_description
1 polymer ?
#
loop_
_entity_poly.entity_id
_entity_poly.type
_entity_poly.pdbx_seq_one_letter_code
_entity_poly.pdbx_strand_id
1 'polypeptide(L)'
;LDGADHLDEVVRAFGPRSGRRLGILLDHLVEGSKEARLAASVGSPDVLVTGHPYVDVWQAVKPAALGIDAWPTVPLGEPWKEGVLRRLGVDAEPGRFWKHLLGKVTSWTDLEPALIGAVEELIDFVTEPPRG
;
A
#
# COMPACT_ATOMS: atom_id res chain seq x y z
N LEU A 1 12.49 -1.95 -5.52
CA LEU A 1 11.84 -0.63 -5.35
C LEU A 1 12.18 -0.21 -3.94
N ASP A 2 13.11 0.72 -3.81
CA ASP A 2 13.63 1.17 -2.51
C ASP A 2 12.63 2.09 -1.81
N GLY A 3 11.57 1.50 -1.23
CA GLY A 3 10.61 2.17 -0.34
C GLY A 3 10.12 3.55 -0.78
N ALA A 4 9.73 4.37 0.19
CA ALA A 4 9.40 5.79 -0.02
C ALA A 4 10.65 6.69 -0.04
N ASP A 5 11.87 6.12 -0.01
CA ASP A 5 13.10 6.85 0.29
C ASP A 5 13.50 7.87 -0.79
N HIS A 6 13.00 7.68 -2.01
CA HIS A 6 13.25 8.57 -3.15
C HIS A 6 12.02 9.41 -3.53
N LEU A 7 11.02 9.53 -2.65
CA LEU A 7 9.75 10.20 -2.95
C LEU A 7 9.95 11.61 -3.49
N ASP A 8 10.79 12.41 -2.82
CA ASP A 8 11.07 13.79 -3.22
C ASP A 8 11.74 13.88 -4.60
N GLU A 9 12.62 12.94 -4.92
CA GLU A 9 13.31 12.89 -6.21
C GLU A 9 12.33 12.55 -7.34
N VAL A 10 11.47 11.56 -7.12
CA VAL A 10 10.40 11.17 -8.05
C VAL A 10 9.46 12.34 -8.30
N VAL A 11 9.04 13.04 -7.24
CA VAL A 11 8.16 14.22 -7.34
C VAL A 11 8.83 15.32 -8.17
N ARG A 12 10.10 15.66 -7.89
CA ARG A 12 10.82 16.69 -8.65
C ARG A 12 11.02 16.29 -10.12
N ALA A 13 11.42 15.06 -10.38
CA ALA A 13 11.66 14.55 -11.72
C ALA A 13 10.36 14.48 -12.53
N PHE A 14 9.24 14.14 -11.89
CA PHE A 14 7.94 14.20 -12.53
C PHE A 14 7.61 15.64 -12.89
N GLY A 15 7.71 16.61 -11.97
CA GLY A 15 7.31 18.00 -12.19
C GLY A 15 5.78 18.21 -12.22
N PRO A 16 5.06 17.94 -11.10
CA PRO A 16 3.63 18.18 -10.96
C PRO A 16 3.26 19.64 -11.18
N ARG A 17 2.11 19.88 -11.80
CA ARG A 17 1.55 21.22 -12.06
C ARG A 17 0.06 21.09 -12.38
N SER A 18 -0.67 22.20 -12.43
CA SER A 18 -2.08 22.19 -12.88
C SER A 18 -2.23 21.45 -14.23
N GLY A 19 -3.19 20.53 -14.28
CA GLY A 19 -3.43 19.64 -15.42
C GLY A 19 -2.42 18.49 -15.57
N ARG A 20 -1.48 18.33 -14.63
CA ARG A 20 -0.51 17.23 -14.57
C ARG A 20 -0.21 16.87 -13.12
N ARG A 21 -1.16 16.19 -12.52
CA ARG A 21 -1.12 15.75 -11.12
C ARG A 21 -0.36 14.44 -10.98
N LEU A 22 0.19 14.23 -9.78
CA LEU A 22 0.89 13.01 -9.39
C LEU A 22 0.19 12.39 -8.18
N GLY A 23 -0.34 11.18 -8.35
CA GLY A 23 -0.80 10.35 -7.25
C GLY A 23 0.25 9.31 -6.88
N ILE A 24 0.53 9.15 -5.60
CA ILE A 24 1.45 8.14 -5.06
C ILE A 24 0.72 7.27 -4.03
N LEU A 25 0.69 5.97 -4.27
CA LEU A 25 0.22 4.97 -3.29
C LEU A 25 1.42 4.36 -2.57
N LEU A 26 1.49 4.53 -1.24
CA LEU A 26 2.49 3.84 -0.42
C LEU A 26 2.00 2.46 0.03
N ASP A 27 2.93 1.50 0.07
CA ASP A 27 2.70 0.11 0.51
C ASP A 27 2.30 0.01 1.99
N HIS A 28 2.48 1.09 2.75
CA HIS A 28 1.93 1.28 4.09
C HIS A 28 2.01 2.76 4.45
N LEU A 29 0.97 3.27 5.11
CA LEU A 29 0.93 4.63 5.64
C LEU A 29 0.42 4.58 7.07
N VAL A 30 1.30 4.14 7.97
CA VAL A 30 1.01 3.97 9.40
C VAL A 30 1.50 5.20 10.16
N GLU A 31 0.68 5.74 11.04
CA GLU A 31 1.05 6.90 11.86
C GLU A 31 2.35 6.65 12.63
N GLY A 32 3.25 7.64 12.59
CA GLY A 32 4.58 7.55 13.21
C GLY A 32 5.63 6.77 12.41
N SER A 33 5.28 6.17 11.26
CA SER A 33 6.26 5.48 10.40
C SER A 33 7.20 6.46 9.67
N LYS A 34 8.28 5.95 9.08
CA LYS A 34 9.17 6.74 8.21
C LYS A 34 8.41 7.25 6.99
N GLU A 35 7.57 6.40 6.41
CA GLU A 35 6.77 6.63 5.23
C GLU A 35 5.73 7.73 5.49
N ALA A 36 5.06 7.73 6.65
CA ALA A 36 4.15 8.83 7.01
C ALA A 36 4.87 10.18 7.12
N ARG A 37 6.10 10.20 7.63
CA ARG A 37 6.93 11.41 7.69
C ARG A 37 7.36 11.89 6.30
N LEU A 38 7.73 10.96 5.41
CA LEU A 38 8.09 11.27 4.02
C LEU A 38 6.86 11.73 3.21
N ALA A 39 5.70 11.12 3.39
CA ALA A 39 4.46 11.58 2.78
C ALA A 39 4.14 13.03 3.19
N ALA A 40 4.29 13.35 4.48
CA ALA A 40 4.05 14.69 5.01
C ALA A 40 5.04 15.75 4.51
N SER A 41 6.23 15.38 4.04
CA SER A 41 7.19 16.34 3.47
C SER A 41 6.85 16.75 2.03
N VAL A 42 5.98 16.02 1.34
CA VAL A 42 5.54 16.34 -0.02
C VAL A 42 4.48 17.46 0.02
N GLY A 43 4.94 18.71 -0.01
CA GLY A 43 4.07 19.89 0.01
C GLY A 43 3.77 20.43 -1.40
N SER A 44 2.80 19.86 -2.11
CA SER A 44 2.31 20.40 -3.39
C SER A 44 0.81 20.16 -3.57
N PRO A 45 0.03 21.16 -4.03
CA PRO A 45 -1.40 20.96 -4.34
C PRO A 45 -1.64 20.02 -5.54
N ASP A 46 -0.61 19.76 -6.34
CA ASP A 46 -0.67 18.87 -7.52
C ASP A 46 -0.11 17.48 -7.21
N VAL A 47 0.17 17.17 -5.94
CA VAL A 47 0.58 15.84 -5.48
C VAL A 47 -0.36 15.35 -4.38
N LEU A 48 -0.78 14.08 -4.48
CA LEU A 48 -1.47 13.36 -3.43
C LEU A 48 -0.67 12.11 -3.07
N VAL A 49 -0.41 11.93 -1.78
CA VAL A 49 0.19 10.71 -1.24
C VAL A 49 -0.86 10.03 -0.38
N THR A 50 -1.26 8.82 -0.77
CA THR A 50 -2.17 7.97 0.02
C THR A 50 -1.49 6.64 0.35
N GLY A 51 -2.17 5.82 1.13
CA GLY A 51 -1.71 4.48 1.49
C GLY A 51 -2.74 3.80 2.37
N HIS A 52 -2.38 2.65 2.93
CA HIS A 52 -3.26 1.88 3.78
C HIS A 52 -2.66 1.64 5.17
N PRO A 53 -3.49 1.38 6.20
CA PRO A 53 -3.03 1.27 7.59
C PRO A 53 -2.34 -0.06 7.90
N TYR A 54 -2.20 -0.93 6.91
CA TYR A 54 -1.56 -2.23 7.06
C TYR A 54 -0.05 -2.14 6.97
N VAL A 55 0.64 -3.11 7.57
CA VAL A 55 2.11 -3.16 7.59
C VAL A 55 2.73 -3.72 6.30
N ASP A 56 1.90 -4.32 5.45
CA ASP A 56 2.27 -4.90 4.15
C ASP A 56 1.00 -4.97 3.28
N VAL A 57 1.11 -4.75 1.97
CA VAL A 57 -0.05 -4.79 1.05
C VAL A 57 -0.80 -6.12 1.08
N TRP A 58 -0.14 -7.25 1.36
CA TRP A 58 -0.86 -8.53 1.43
C TRP A 58 -1.86 -8.60 2.58
N GLN A 59 -1.64 -7.85 3.65
CA GLN A 59 -2.61 -7.77 4.76
C GLN A 59 -3.90 -7.05 4.33
N ALA A 60 -3.87 -6.27 3.25
CA ALA A 60 -5.06 -5.67 2.65
C ALA A 60 -5.90 -6.65 1.84
N VAL A 61 -5.45 -7.90 1.62
CA VAL A 61 -6.28 -8.97 1.07
C VAL A 61 -7.14 -9.54 2.21
N LYS A 62 -8.44 -9.71 1.99
CA LYS A 62 -9.34 -10.26 3.01
C LYS A 62 -8.89 -11.68 3.41
N PRO A 63 -8.83 -11.99 4.72
CA PRO A 63 -8.48 -13.32 5.24
C PRO A 63 -9.27 -14.47 4.60
N ALA A 64 -10.54 -14.22 4.28
CA ALA A 64 -11.44 -15.16 3.61
C ALA A 64 -10.92 -15.66 2.25
N ALA A 65 -10.15 -14.85 1.51
CA ALA A 65 -9.54 -15.28 0.25
C ALA A 65 -8.58 -16.46 0.45
N LEU A 66 -7.88 -16.50 1.60
CA LEU A 66 -7.02 -17.61 1.97
C LEU A 66 -7.77 -18.74 2.70
N GLY A 67 -8.97 -18.46 3.21
CA GLY A 67 -9.78 -19.39 4.01
C GLY A 67 -9.42 -19.38 5.50
N ILE A 68 -8.93 -18.25 6.00
CA ILE A 68 -8.60 -18.03 7.43
C ILE A 68 -9.52 -16.96 8.02
N ASP A 69 -9.76 -17.01 9.33
CA ASP A 69 -10.66 -16.06 10.00
C ASP A 69 -10.06 -14.65 10.11
N ALA A 70 -8.76 -14.56 10.34
CA ALA A 70 -8.02 -13.29 10.44
C ALA A 70 -6.53 -13.49 10.13
N TRP A 71 -5.88 -12.43 9.66
CA TRP A 71 -4.41 -12.42 9.57
C TRP A 71 -3.78 -12.56 10.97
N PRO A 72 -2.74 -13.39 11.14
CA PRO A 72 -2.06 -13.51 12.42
C PRO A 72 -1.29 -12.23 12.75
N THR A 73 -1.24 -11.87 14.03
CA THR A 73 -0.45 -10.73 14.50
C THR A 73 1.03 -11.08 14.52
N VAL A 74 1.85 -10.31 13.80
CA VAL A 74 3.31 -10.41 13.81
C VAL A 74 3.89 -9.29 14.69
N PRO A 75 4.72 -9.63 15.70
CA PRO A 75 5.41 -8.65 16.54
C PRO A 75 6.32 -7.73 15.74
N LEU A 76 6.50 -6.51 16.24
CA LEU A 76 7.46 -5.56 15.71
C LEU A 76 8.88 -6.12 15.76
N GLY A 77 9.69 -5.81 14.75
CA GLY A 77 11.06 -6.29 14.61
C GLY A 77 11.19 -7.66 13.93
N GLU A 78 10.07 -8.34 13.67
CA GLU A 78 10.03 -9.57 12.90
C GLU A 78 9.63 -9.28 11.43
N PRO A 79 10.31 -9.85 10.42
CA PRO A 79 9.87 -9.76 9.04
C PRO A 79 8.42 -10.25 8.89
N TRP A 80 7.53 -9.36 8.47
CA TRP A 80 6.08 -9.61 8.56
C TRP A 80 5.65 -10.83 7.75
N LYS A 81 6.14 -10.94 6.50
CA LYS A 81 5.79 -12.02 5.59
C LYS A 81 6.15 -13.39 6.16
N GLU A 82 7.38 -13.57 6.60
CA GLU A 82 7.89 -14.79 7.23
C GLU A 82 7.17 -15.08 8.56
N GLY A 83 6.82 -14.03 9.31
CA GLY A 83 6.09 -14.17 10.55
C GLY A 83 4.65 -14.63 10.39
N VAL A 84 3.99 -14.23 9.30
CA VAL A 84 2.66 -14.75 8.94
C VAL A 84 2.76 -16.24 8.63
N LEU A 85 3.69 -16.65 7.74
CA LEU A 85 3.84 -18.06 7.36
C LEU A 85 4.07 -18.96 8.58
N ARG A 86 4.96 -18.53 9.50
CA ARG A 86 5.25 -19.30 10.72
C ARG A 86 4.02 -19.48 11.61
N ARG A 87 3.18 -18.45 11.75
CA ARG A 87 1.96 -18.50 12.58
C ARG A 87 0.83 -19.28 11.92
N LEU A 88 0.81 -19.33 10.59
CA LEU A 88 -0.11 -20.18 9.84
C LEU A 88 0.38 -21.64 9.73
N GLY A 89 1.56 -21.97 10.27
CA GLY A 89 2.15 -23.31 10.15
C GLY A 89 2.50 -23.70 8.71
N VAL A 90 2.74 -22.70 7.84
CA VAL A 90 3.06 -22.91 6.43
C VAL A 90 4.57 -23.06 6.27
N ASP A 91 5.00 -24.26 5.87
CA ASP A 91 6.38 -24.55 5.50
C ASP A 91 6.57 -24.39 3.98
N ALA A 92 6.74 -23.14 3.55
CA ALA A 92 6.98 -22.79 2.15
C ALA A 92 7.84 -21.53 2.03
N GLU A 93 8.54 -21.39 0.91
CA GLU A 93 9.19 -20.12 0.55
C GLU A 93 8.16 -18.98 0.51
N PRO A 94 8.43 -17.82 1.16
CA PRO A 94 7.48 -16.70 1.22
C PRO A 94 6.91 -16.32 -0.14
N GLY A 95 7.78 -16.18 -1.16
CA GLY A 95 7.35 -15.81 -2.51
C GLY A 95 6.33 -16.80 -3.12
N ARG A 96 6.43 -18.10 -2.81
CA ARG A 96 5.47 -19.11 -3.29
C ARG A 96 4.11 -18.95 -2.63
N PHE A 97 4.09 -18.71 -1.32
CA PHE A 97 2.85 -18.49 -0.59
C PHE A 97 2.12 -17.22 -1.05
N TRP A 98 2.83 -16.11 -1.17
CA TRP A 98 2.23 -14.83 -1.60
C TRP A 98 1.77 -14.87 -3.07
N LYS A 99 2.50 -15.57 -3.94
CA LYS A 99 2.06 -15.82 -5.31
C LYS A 99 0.79 -16.68 -5.37
N HIS A 100 0.67 -17.68 -4.48
CA HIS A 100 -0.55 -18.48 -4.36
C HIS A 100 -1.73 -17.64 -3.89
N LEU A 101 -1.54 -16.80 -2.87
CA LEU A 101 -2.55 -15.85 -2.40
C LEU A 101 -2.99 -14.90 -3.52
N LEU A 102 -2.04 -14.34 -4.27
CA LEU A 102 -2.35 -13.47 -5.41
C LEU A 102 -3.27 -14.16 -6.43
N GLY A 103 -3.04 -15.44 -6.70
CA GLY A 103 -3.89 -16.23 -7.60
C GLY A 103 -5.32 -16.46 -7.09
N LYS A 104 -5.60 -16.20 -5.80
CA LYS A 104 -6.94 -16.27 -5.21
C LYS A 104 -7.67 -14.93 -5.21
N VAL A 105 -6.96 -13.82 -5.42
CA VAL A 105 -7.57 -12.48 -5.52
C VAL A 105 -8.15 -12.33 -6.92
N THR A 106 -9.46 -12.23 -7.02
CA THR A 106 -10.18 -12.22 -8.30
C THR A 106 -10.95 -10.93 -8.55
N SER A 107 -11.28 -10.20 -7.47
CA SER A 107 -12.08 -8.99 -7.52
C SER A 107 -11.65 -8.01 -6.43
N TRP A 108 -11.99 -6.73 -6.61
CA TRP A 108 -11.84 -5.71 -5.57
C TRP A 108 -12.58 -6.10 -4.29
N THR A 109 -13.62 -6.93 -4.36
CA THR A 109 -14.36 -7.44 -3.20
C THR A 109 -13.51 -8.32 -2.28
N ASP A 110 -12.39 -8.84 -2.78
CA ASP A 110 -11.42 -9.65 -2.02
C ASP A 110 -10.43 -8.77 -1.24
N LEU A 111 -10.51 -7.44 -1.39
CA LEU A 111 -9.63 -6.48 -0.74
C LEU A 111 -10.35 -5.75 0.40
N GLU A 112 -9.58 -5.33 1.38
CA GLU A 112 -10.06 -4.51 2.48
C GLU A 112 -10.41 -3.09 2.01
N PRO A 113 -11.50 -2.48 2.52
CA PRO A 113 -11.96 -1.16 2.09
C PRO A 113 -10.90 -0.05 2.19
N ALA A 114 -9.97 -0.14 3.15
CA ALA A 114 -8.94 0.87 3.34
C ALA A 114 -7.98 0.98 2.13
N LEU A 115 -7.62 -0.14 1.50
CA LEU A 115 -6.80 -0.10 0.28
C LEU A 115 -7.62 0.40 -0.92
N ILE A 116 -8.88 -0.03 -1.03
CA ILE A 116 -9.77 0.39 -2.11
C ILE A 116 -9.96 1.91 -2.06
N GLY A 117 -10.32 2.45 -0.90
CA GLY A 117 -10.53 3.89 -0.71
C GLY A 117 -9.27 4.71 -1.01
N ALA A 118 -8.09 4.24 -0.61
CA ALA A 118 -6.83 4.91 -0.93
C ALA A 118 -6.55 4.97 -2.45
N VAL A 119 -6.94 3.93 -3.19
CA VAL A 119 -6.83 3.88 -4.66
C VAL A 119 -7.90 4.76 -5.32
N GLU A 120 -9.13 4.74 -4.83
CA GLU A 120 -10.21 5.61 -5.32
C GLU A 120 -9.85 7.09 -5.15
N GLU A 121 -9.36 7.49 -3.98
CA GLU A 121 -8.91 8.85 -3.71
C GLU A 121 -7.80 9.28 -4.68
N LEU A 122 -6.85 8.38 -4.99
CA LEU A 122 -5.82 8.64 -5.99
C LEU A 122 -6.39 8.84 -7.39
N ILE A 123 -7.31 7.97 -7.82
CA ILE A 123 -7.96 8.07 -9.13
C ILE A 123 -8.70 9.39 -9.25
N ASP A 124 -9.52 9.73 -8.26
CA ASP A 124 -10.28 10.98 -8.23
C ASP A 124 -9.35 12.19 -8.32
N PHE A 125 -8.25 12.17 -7.57
CA PHE A 125 -7.27 13.26 -7.57
C PHE A 125 -6.59 13.45 -8.92
N VAL A 126 -6.11 12.38 -9.56
CA VAL A 126 -5.38 12.49 -10.83
C VAL A 126 -6.28 12.72 -12.04
N THR A 127 -7.58 12.46 -11.90
CA THR A 127 -8.59 12.69 -12.94
C THR A 127 -9.34 14.01 -12.78
N GLU A 128 -9.09 14.76 -11.69
CA GLU A 128 -9.70 16.07 -11.48
C GLU A 128 -9.34 17.04 -12.63
N PRO A 129 -10.31 17.80 -13.18
CA PRO A 129 -10.04 18.78 -14.23
C PRO A 129 -8.97 19.82 -13.82
N PRO A 130 -8.23 20.38 -14.78
CA PRO A 130 -7.28 21.46 -14.49
C PRO A 130 -7.98 22.63 -13.79
N ARG A 131 -7.35 23.16 -12.74
CA ARG A 131 -7.81 24.40 -12.12
C ARG A 131 -7.47 25.54 -13.08
N GLY A 132 -8.49 26.31 -13.46
CA GLY A 132 -8.40 27.44 -14.40
C GLY A 132 -7.65 28.64 -13.86
#